data_AF-K9ZZJ0-F1
#
_entry.id   AF-K9ZZJ0-F1
#
_cell.length_a   1.000
_cell.length_b   1.000
_cell.length_c   1.000
_cell.angle_alpha   90.00
_cell.angle_beta   90.00
_cell.angle_gamma   90.00
#
_symmetry.space_group_name_H-M   'P 1'
#
loop_
_entity.id
_entity.type
_entity.pdbx_description
1 polymer ?
#
loop_
_entity_poly.entity_id
_entity_poly.type
_entity_poly.pdbx_seq_one_letter_code
_entity_poly.pdbx_strand_id
1 'polypeptide(L)'
;MSDAELNFAKTLLEGRSYRDLTDDEIIERSRLLLEGWLGGEHRMERPKLYDHYALVLVALLRRVQALETRLEALEPNSDINRENL
;
A
#
# COMPACT_ATOMS: atom_id res chain seq x y z
N MET A 1 9.83 25.80 7.86
CA MET A 1 9.11 24.72 7.15
C MET A 1 7.98 25.36 6.38
N SER A 2 7.76 25.00 5.12
CA SER A 2 6.65 25.60 4.36
C SER A 2 5.34 25.15 5.00
N ASP A 3 4.42 26.08 5.29
CA ASP A 3 3.07 25.80 5.82
C ASP A 3 2.15 25.07 4.83
N ALA A 4 2.67 24.65 3.66
CA ALA A 4 1.89 23.92 2.67
C ALA A 4 1.57 22.50 3.16
N GLU A 5 0.27 22.18 3.20
CA GLU A 5 -0.21 20.83 3.41
C GLU A 5 -0.03 20.00 2.13
N LEU A 6 0.41 18.74 2.27
CA LEU A 6 0.60 17.82 1.16
C LEU A 6 -0.70 17.10 0.81
N ASN A 7 -1.06 17.10 -0.46
CA ASN A 7 -2.10 16.22 -0.98
C ASN A 7 -1.52 14.83 -1.27
N PHE A 8 -1.94 13.81 -0.51
CA PHE A 8 -1.36 12.46 -0.58
C PHE A 8 -1.39 11.88 -2.00
N ALA A 9 -2.55 11.87 -2.64
CA ALA A 9 -2.71 11.26 -3.96
C ALA A 9 -1.93 12.01 -5.03
N LYS A 10 -1.95 13.35 -5.00
CA LYS A 10 -1.19 14.18 -5.95
C LYS A 10 0.31 13.98 -5.79
N THR A 11 0.80 13.94 -4.55
CA THR A 11 2.22 13.72 -4.25
C THR A 11 2.65 12.31 -4.63
N LEU A 12 1.82 11.30 -4.39
CA LEU A 12 2.12 9.91 -4.76
C LEU A 12 2.18 9.73 -6.27
N LEU A 13 1.21 10.28 -7.00
CA LEU A 13 1.06 10.12 -8.44
C LEU A 13 2.03 10.97 -9.27
N GLU A 14 2.50 12.10 -8.74
CA GLU A 14 3.42 13.03 -9.43
C GLU A 14 2.94 13.41 -10.85
N GLY A 15 1.62 13.50 -11.03
CA GLY A 15 1.01 13.82 -12.33
C GLY A 15 0.82 12.63 -13.28
N ARG A 16 1.19 11.41 -12.89
CA ARG A 16 0.93 10.17 -13.65
C ARG A 16 -0.47 9.63 -13.38
N SER A 17 -0.97 8.78 -14.27
CA SER A 17 -2.17 7.99 -14.01
C SER A 17 -1.86 6.91 -12.98
N TYR A 18 -2.80 6.58 -12.09
CA TYR A 18 -2.63 5.48 -11.14
C TYR A 18 -2.38 4.12 -11.81
N ARG A 19 -2.78 3.98 -13.08
CA ARG A 19 -2.54 2.77 -13.90
C ARG A 19 -1.10 2.64 -14.37
N ASP A 20 -0.33 3.73 -14.30
CA ASP A 20 1.06 3.76 -14.75
C ASP A 20 2.03 3.35 -13.62
N LEU A 21 1.57 3.23 -12.37
CA LEU A 21 2.38 2.80 -11.24
C LEU A 21 2.13 1.32 -10.94
N THR A 22 3.19 0.63 -10.52
CA THR A 22 3.08 -0.74 -10.00
C THR A 22 2.56 -0.74 -8.56
N ASP A 23 1.99 -1.87 -8.11
CA ASP A 23 1.55 -1.99 -6.72
C ASP A 23 2.73 -1.80 -5.73
N ASP A 24 3.91 -2.33 -6.05
CA ASP A 24 5.14 -2.14 -5.24
C ASP A 24 5.53 -0.65 -5.16
N GLU A 25 5.46 0.08 -6.28
CA GLU A 25 5.75 1.52 -6.31
C GLU A 25 4.74 2.32 -5.49
N ILE A 26 3.43 2.01 -5.60
CA ILE A 26 2.38 2.64 -4.81
C ILE A 26 2.61 2.39 -3.32
N ILE A 27 2.89 1.15 -2.94
CA ILE A 27 3.12 0.77 -1.53
C ILE A 27 4.33 1.50 -0.97
N GLU A 28 5.47 1.50 -1.67
CA GLU A 28 6.70 2.10 -1.16
C GLU A 28 6.58 3.64 -1.05
N ARG A 29 6.05 4.31 -2.08
CA ARG A 29 5.80 5.76 -2.02
C ARG A 29 4.82 6.12 -0.91
N SER A 30 3.77 5.32 -0.74
CA SER A 30 2.80 5.52 0.35
C SER A 30 3.47 5.38 1.72
N ARG A 31 4.32 4.37 1.90
CA ARG A 31 5.06 4.14 3.15
C ARG A 31 5.91 5.35 3.51
N LEU A 32 6.71 5.86 2.57
CA LEU A 32 7.55 7.05 2.78
C LEU A 32 6.74 8.29 3.16
N LEU A 33 5.63 8.54 2.46
CA LEU A 33 4.76 9.68 2.76
C LEU A 33 4.08 9.55 4.12
N LEU A 34 3.63 8.35 4.50
CA LEU A 34 3.00 8.11 5.80
C LEU A 34 4.02 8.21 6.93
N GLU A 35 5.23 7.69 6.75
CA GLU A 35 6.32 7.78 7.73
C GLU A 35 6.71 9.23 8.01
N GLY A 36 6.93 10.04 6.97
CA GLY A 36 7.23 11.46 7.19
C GLY A 36 6.08 12.24 7.82
N TRP A 37 4.82 11.84 7.56
CA TRP A 37 3.67 12.45 8.23
C TRP A 37 3.61 12.05 9.71
N LEU A 38 3.78 10.76 10.02
CA LEU A 38 3.84 10.25 11.40
C LEU A 38 5.03 10.83 12.18
N GLY A 39 6.16 11.07 11.49
CA GLY A 39 7.35 11.71 12.03
C GLY A 39 7.25 13.23 12.18
N GLY A 40 6.19 13.85 11.66
CA GLY A 40 5.98 15.31 11.72
C GLY A 40 6.84 16.11 10.73
N GLU A 41 7.46 15.46 9.75
CA GLU A 41 8.28 16.09 8.70
C GLU A 41 7.42 16.93 7.75
N HIS A 42 6.19 16.48 7.50
CA HIS A 42 5.21 17.21 6.70
C HIS A 42 3.80 17.07 7.25
N ARG A 43 2.99 18.09 6.95
CA ARG A 43 1.55 18.07 7.20
C ARG A 43 0.84 17.53 5.98
N MET A 44 -0.12 16.65 6.16
CA MET A 44 -1.02 16.23 5.08
C MET A 44 -2.29 17.06 5.12
N GLU A 45 -2.82 17.38 3.93
CA GLU A 45 -4.16 17.95 3.80
C GLU A 45 -5.13 17.02 4.54
N ARG A 46 -6.06 17.57 5.33
CA ARG A 46 -7.10 16.76 5.98
C ARG A 46 -8.12 16.31 4.94
N PRO A 47 -8.12 15.05 4.53
CA PRO A 47 -8.99 14.63 3.46
C PRO A 47 -10.14 13.77 3.97
N LYS A 48 -11.11 13.53 3.10
CA LYS A 48 -12.01 12.41 3.29
C LYS A 48 -11.17 11.13 3.17
N LEU A 49 -11.18 10.31 4.22
CA LEU A 49 -10.36 9.11 4.40
C LEU A 49 -10.30 8.24 3.13
N TYR A 50 -11.44 8.06 2.47
CA TYR A 50 -11.59 7.18 1.31
C TYR A 50 -10.83 7.65 0.07
N ASP A 51 -10.69 8.96 -0.15
CA ASP A 51 -10.10 9.48 -1.39
C ASP A 51 -8.57 9.37 -1.38
N HIS A 52 -7.94 9.47 -0.21
CA HIS A 52 -6.48 9.52 -0.09
C HIS A 52 -5.84 8.14 0.04
N TYR A 53 -6.47 7.25 0.78
CA TYR A 53 -5.92 5.92 1.04
C TYR A 53 -6.39 4.86 0.06
N ALA A 54 -7.33 5.17 -0.84
CA ALA A 54 -7.81 4.21 -1.84
C ALA A 54 -6.67 3.58 -2.66
N LEU A 55 -5.66 4.36 -3.07
CA LEU A 55 -4.54 3.86 -3.87
C LEU A 55 -3.74 2.79 -3.13
N VAL A 56 -3.30 3.08 -1.90
CA VAL A 56 -2.53 2.13 -1.11
C VAL A 56 -3.37 0.93 -0.69
N LEU A 57 -4.66 1.13 -0.36
CA LEU A 57 -5.56 0.04 0.00
C LEU A 57 -5.76 -0.93 -1.17
N VAL A 58 -5.98 -0.42 -2.37
CA VAL A 58 -6.14 -1.26 -3.58
C VAL A 58 -4.84 -2.01 -3.89
N ALA A 59 -3.68 -1.35 -3.81
CA ALA A 59 -2.39 -2.02 -4.03
C ALA A 59 -2.13 -3.12 -2.99
N LEU A 60 -2.46 -2.88 -1.71
CA LEU A 60 -2.36 -3.86 -0.65
C LEU A 60 -3.30 -5.05 -0.85
N LEU A 61 -4.55 -4.82 -1.26
CA LEU A 61 -5.50 -5.89 -1.56
C LEU A 61 -4.98 -6.82 -2.68
N ARG A 62 -4.45 -6.24 -3.75
CA ARG A 62 -3.84 -7.02 -4.85
C ARG A 62 -2.60 -7.77 -4.40
N ARG A 63 -1.76 -7.14 -3.58
CA ARG A 63 -0.55 -7.78 -3.02
C ARG A 63 -0.93 -8.96 -2.14
N VAL A 64 -1.94 -8.82 -1.29
CA VAL A 64 -2.46 -9.90 -0.45
C VAL A 64 -2.96 -11.05 -1.33
N GLN A 65 -3.82 -10.78 -2.32
CA GLN A 65 -4.31 -11.79 -3.26
C GLN A 65 -3.17 -12.53 -3.97
N ALA A 66 -2.16 -11.79 -4.45
CA ALA A 66 -1.00 -12.39 -5.11
C ALA A 66 -0.18 -13.28 -4.16
N LEU A 67 -0.07 -12.89 -2.88
CA LEU A 67 0.60 -13.70 -1.85
C LEU A 67 -0.21 -14.94 -1.50
N GLU A 68 -1.52 -14.83 -1.36
CA GLU A 68 -2.45 -15.95 -1.13
C GLU A 68 -2.35 -16.97 -2.26
N THR A 69 -2.42 -16.53 -3.53
CA THR A 69 -2.25 -17.44 -4.69
C THR A 69 -0.88 -18.13 -4.69
N ARG A 70 0.18 -17.42 -4.30
CA ARG A 70 1.52 -18.02 -4.20
C ARG A 70 1.60 -19.02 -3.05
N LEU A 71 0.95 -18.74 -1.93
CA LEU A 71 0.89 -19.63 -0.78
C LEU A 71 0.14 -20.92 -1.14
N GLU A 72 -1.04 -20.81 -1.76
CA GLU A 72 -1.82 -21.96 -2.25
C GLU A 72 -1.00 -22.83 -3.22
N ALA A 73 -0.23 -22.21 -4.11
CA ALA A 73 0.65 -22.95 -5.03
C ALA A 73 1.85 -23.63 -4.34
N LEU A 74 2.25 -23.13 -3.16
CA LEU A 74 3.37 -23.63 -2.35
C LEU A 74 2.93 -24.54 -1.19
N GLU A 75 1.62 -24.75 -0.99
CA GLU A 75 1.07 -25.67 0.00
C GLU A 75 0.72 -27.03 -0.65
N PRO A 76 1.70 -27.95 -0.86
CA PRO A 76 1.37 -29.34 -1.13
C PRO A 76 1.02 -30.01 0.21
N ASN A 77 -0.25 -30.34 0.43
CA ASN A 77 -0.69 -31.33 1.43
C ASN A 77 -0.13 -31.14 2.86
N SER A 78 -0.16 -29.93 3.42
CA SER A 78 0.20 -29.70 4.84
C SER A 78 -0.73 -30.44 5.83
N ASP A 79 -1.90 -30.91 5.37
CA ASP A 79 -2.80 -31.79 6.13
C ASP A 79 -2.34 -33.27 6.21
N ILE A 80 -1.41 -33.74 5.37
CA ILE A 80 -0.91 -35.13 5.47
C ILE A 80 0.06 -35.33 6.65
N ASN A 81 0.65 -34.25 7.17
CA ASN A 81 1.63 -34.32 8.27
C ASN A 81 1.06 -34.03 9.67
N ARG A 82 -0.24 -33.69 9.79
CA ARG A 82 -0.89 -33.46 11.11
C ARG A 82 -1.56 -34.70 11.70
N GLU A 83 -1.78 -35.75 10.93
CA GLU A 83 -2.38 -37.00 11.42
C GLU A 83 -1.37 -38.05 11.93
N ASN A 84 -0.06 -37.77 11.90
CA ASN A 84 1.00 -38.69 12.33
C ASN A 84 1.83 -38.19 13.54
N LEU A 85 1.28 -37.32 14.38
CA LEU A 85 1.89 -36.92 15.66
C LEU A 85 0.96 -37.18 16.84
#